data_AF-A0AAV7HSD8-F1
#
_entry.id   AF-A0AAV7HSD8-F1
#
_cell.length_a   1.000
_cell.length_b   1.000
_cell.length_c   1.000
_cell.angle_alpha   90.00
_cell.angle_beta   90.00
_cell.angle_gamma   90.00
#
_symmetry.space_group_name_H-M   'P 1'
#
loop_
_entity.id
_entity.type
_entity.pdbx_description
1 polymer ?
#
loop_
_entity_poly.entity_id
_entity_poly.type
_entity_poly.pdbx_seq_one_letter_code
_entity_poly.pdbx_strand_id
1 'polypeptide(L)'
;MELIIDFTGFVIPDGVFVVKEICVISVRNEFSTNNVYDCEHYVFKPPDKYIDALIMRESQDQFGYKHGILWDYGASPYELFEQKLKSWVQNSHYFYVLGAQKQKWLETLIENAVPVIDMEQMRFYSPDNVEDFAKVRCPIREFHSKRRQCACAFQNAQQLKHWFMEYWSVKPSYEKSVQIFYQLADLRKMDPVDIACLDDHFILRFAKDQICHVWHELSIDLQNNEKIMDYKFCVKHHKGGCVDWDICGIYIVF
;
A
#
# COMPACT_ATOMS: atom_id res chain seq x y z
N MET A 1 3.53 -9.76 -2.59
CA MET A 1 2.17 -9.45 -3.14
C MET A 1 1.88 -7.96 -3.09
N GLU A 2 0.85 -7.49 -3.77
CA GLU A 2 0.42 -6.09 -3.73
C GLU A 2 -0.95 -6.02 -3.07
N LEU A 3 -1.13 -5.12 -2.10
CA LEU A 3 -2.37 -5.02 -1.32
C LEU A 3 -3.00 -3.63 -1.44
N ILE A 4 -4.31 -3.59 -1.63
CA ILE A 4 -5.14 -2.39 -1.45
C ILE A 4 -5.74 -2.45 -0.06
N ILE A 5 -5.57 -1.38 0.71
CA ILE A 5 -5.97 -1.33 2.11
C ILE A 5 -6.86 -0.10 2.32
N ASP A 6 -8.04 -0.31 2.90
CA ASP A 6 -8.84 0.77 3.48
C ASP A 6 -9.15 0.46 4.94
N PHE A 7 -9.19 1.50 5.77
CA PHE A 7 -9.56 1.38 7.17
C PHE A 7 -10.30 2.62 7.67
N THR A 8 -11.15 2.39 8.68
CA THR A 8 -11.84 3.43 9.45
C THR A 8 -11.64 3.17 10.93
N GLY A 9 -11.79 4.21 11.76
CA GLY A 9 -11.45 4.12 13.17
C GLY A 9 -11.74 5.40 13.93
N PHE A 10 -11.26 5.44 15.16
CA PHE A 10 -11.48 6.52 16.12
C PHE A 10 -10.15 7.17 16.49
N VAL A 11 -10.16 8.47 16.73
CA VAL A 11 -9.02 9.18 17.31
C VAL A 11 -9.29 9.38 18.79
N ILE A 12 -8.52 8.77 19.67
CA ILE A 12 -8.68 8.93 21.13
C ILE A 12 -8.12 10.29 21.62
N PRO A 13 -8.39 10.73 22.86
CA PRO A 13 -8.07 12.10 23.32
C PRO A 13 -6.60 12.50 23.26
N ASP A 14 -5.67 11.54 23.29
CA ASP A 14 -4.23 11.77 23.11
C ASP A 14 -3.79 11.89 21.64
N GLY A 15 -4.75 11.83 20.70
CA GLY A 15 -4.49 11.91 19.27
C GLY A 15 -4.17 10.58 18.60
N VAL A 16 -4.16 9.46 19.34
CA VAL A 16 -3.89 8.13 18.76
C VAL A 16 -5.09 7.65 17.96
N PHE A 17 -4.84 7.22 16.72
CA PHE A 17 -5.85 6.59 15.88
C PHE A 17 -5.91 5.08 16.15
N VAL A 18 -7.12 4.58 16.40
CA VAL A 18 -7.43 3.18 16.71
C VAL A 18 -8.33 2.63 15.62
N VAL A 19 -7.86 1.59 14.92
CA VAL A 19 -8.58 0.99 13.78
C VAL A 19 -9.84 0.29 14.28
N LYS A 20 -10.99 0.64 13.70
CA LYS A 20 -12.26 -0.04 13.98
C LYS A 20 -12.59 -1.09 12.95
N GLU A 21 -12.43 -0.73 11.68
CA GLU A 21 -12.74 -1.57 10.54
C GLU A 21 -11.56 -1.49 9.56
N ILE A 22 -11.16 -2.63 9.02
CA ILE A 22 -10.13 -2.70 7.98
C ILE A 22 -10.54 -3.71 6.92
N CYS A 23 -10.32 -3.36 5.65
CA CYS A 23 -10.41 -4.28 4.54
C CYS A 23 -9.09 -4.27 3.76
N VAL A 24 -8.58 -5.47 3.50
CA VAL A 24 -7.33 -5.71 2.77
C VAL A 24 -7.64 -6.61 1.58
N ILE A 25 -7.25 -6.18 0.38
CA ILE A 25 -7.51 -6.92 -0.86
C ILE A 25 -6.23 -7.07 -1.66
N SER A 26 -5.92 -8.30 -2.09
CA SER A 26 -4.85 -8.55 -3.04
C SER A 26 -5.18 -8.00 -4.43
N VAL A 27 -4.24 -7.29 -5.04
CA VAL A 27 -4.34 -6.83 -6.44
C VAL A 27 -4.31 -8.03 -7.41
N ARG A 28 -3.46 -9.04 -7.14
CA ARG A 28 -3.23 -10.18 -8.04
C ARG A 28 -4.27 -11.28 -7.95
N ASN A 29 -5.20 -11.23 -7.00
CA ASN A 29 -6.32 -12.17 -7.02
C ASN A 29 -7.19 -11.77 -8.21
N GLU A 30 -7.01 -12.53 -9.30
CA GLU A 30 -7.81 -12.43 -10.52
C GLU A 30 -9.27 -12.30 -10.10
N PHE A 31 -9.98 -11.38 -10.74
CA PHE A 31 -11.44 -11.47 -10.77
C PHE A 31 -11.79 -12.78 -11.47
N SER A 32 -11.66 -13.92 -10.78
CA SER A 32 -12.62 -14.97 -10.99
C SER A 32 -13.94 -14.28 -10.69
N THR A 33 -14.73 -14.10 -11.74
CA THR A 33 -15.92 -13.24 -11.83
C THR A 33 -17.01 -13.57 -10.81
N ASN A 34 -16.74 -14.46 -9.86
CA ASN A 34 -17.65 -15.00 -8.88
C ASN A 34 -17.25 -14.77 -7.41
N ASN A 35 -16.08 -14.19 -7.07
CA ASN A 35 -15.71 -14.04 -5.66
C ASN A 35 -15.25 -12.62 -5.26
N VAL A 36 -16.20 -11.70 -5.32
CA VAL A 36 -16.08 -10.33 -4.78
C VAL A 36 -15.68 -10.30 -3.29
N TYR A 37 -15.77 -11.44 -2.59
CA TYR A 37 -15.45 -11.59 -1.17
C TYR A 37 -14.04 -12.08 -0.88
N ASP A 38 -13.17 -12.18 -1.89
CA ASP A 38 -11.78 -12.58 -1.68
C ASP A 38 -10.94 -11.42 -1.14
N CYS A 39 -11.21 -11.08 0.12
CA CYS A 39 -10.56 -10.05 0.90
C CYS A 39 -10.49 -10.47 2.37
N GLU A 40 -9.57 -9.87 3.10
CA GLU A 40 -9.58 -9.92 4.56
C GLU A 40 -10.32 -8.69 5.10
N HIS A 41 -11.48 -8.91 5.72
CA HIS A 41 -12.32 -7.84 6.27
C HIS A 41 -12.58 -8.09 7.75
N TYR A 42 -12.18 -7.15 8.60
CA TYR A 42 -12.33 -7.25 10.05
C TYR A 42 -13.01 -6.01 10.63
N VAL A 43 -13.85 -6.26 11.65
CA VAL A 43 -14.32 -5.25 12.59
C VAL A 43 -13.86 -5.66 13.97
N PHE A 44 -13.04 -4.81 14.57
CA PHE A 44 -12.39 -5.10 15.83
C PHE A 44 -13.22 -4.63 17.01
N LYS A 45 -13.19 -5.45 18.06
CA LYS A 45 -13.55 -5.06 19.42
C LYS A 45 -12.57 -4.00 19.93
N PRO A 46 -12.97 -3.20 20.93
CA PRO A 46 -12.07 -2.28 21.59
C PRO A 46 -10.80 -2.98 22.12
N PRO A 47 -9.59 -2.40 21.94
CA PRO A 47 -8.43 -2.87 22.67
C PRO A 47 -8.56 -2.49 24.16
N ASP A 48 -8.26 -3.44 25.04
CA ASP A 48 -8.39 -3.28 26.50
C ASP A 48 -7.65 -2.03 27.02
N LYS A 49 -6.45 -1.77 26.47
CA LYS A 49 -5.60 -0.63 26.86
C LYS A 49 -6.24 0.75 26.68
N TYR A 50 -7.27 0.88 25.86
CA TYR A 50 -7.88 2.17 25.55
C TYR A 50 -9.37 2.24 25.89
N ILE A 51 -9.90 1.25 26.63
CA ILE A 51 -11.34 1.13 26.86
C ILE A 51 -11.93 2.39 27.52
N ASP A 52 -11.28 2.94 28.55
CA ASP A 52 -11.74 4.12 29.27
C ASP A 52 -11.72 5.39 28.40
N ALA A 53 -10.62 5.57 27.64
CA ALA A 53 -10.46 6.69 26.71
C ALA A 53 -11.51 6.65 25.59
N LEU A 54 -11.92 5.45 25.18
CA LEU A 54 -12.88 5.25 24.11
C LEU A 54 -14.33 5.34 24.58
N ILE A 55 -14.65 4.89 25.80
CA ILE A 55 -15.96 5.15 26.43
C ILE A 55 -16.18 6.65 26.59
N MET A 56 -15.16 7.39 27.05
CA MET A 56 -15.22 8.86 27.14
C MET A 56 -15.49 9.48 25.77
N ARG A 57 -14.81 9.00 24.71
CA ARG A 57 -15.05 9.46 23.34
C ARG A 57 -16.44 9.13 22.84
N GLU A 58 -16.93 7.91 23.00
CA GLU A 58 -18.26 7.49 22.53
C GLU A 58 -19.37 8.34 23.16
N SER A 59 -19.22 8.74 24.43
CA SER A 59 -20.14 9.66 25.11
C SER A 59 -20.12 11.10 24.56
N GLN A 60 -19.03 11.47 23.88
CA GLN A 60 -18.82 12.79 23.27
C GLN A 60 -18.98 12.76 21.74
N ASP A 61 -18.99 11.57 21.11
CA ASP A 61 -18.74 11.42 19.69
C ASP A 61 -19.99 11.48 18.82
N GLN A 62 -19.95 12.43 17.90
CA GLN A 62 -20.64 12.37 16.62
C GLN A 62 -19.91 11.45 15.61
N PHE A 63 -18.83 10.74 15.96
CA PHE A 63 -18.03 9.95 14.99
C PHE A 63 -18.62 8.58 14.65
N GLY A 64 -19.44 7.99 15.53
CA GLY A 64 -20.31 6.86 15.14
C GLY A 64 -21.20 7.20 13.94
N TYR A 65 -21.41 8.48 13.63
CA TYR A 65 -22.12 8.92 12.42
C TYR A 65 -21.30 8.74 11.13
N LYS A 66 -19.96 8.76 11.17
CA LYS A 66 -19.13 8.76 9.96
C LYS A 66 -18.86 7.36 9.41
N HIS A 67 -18.55 6.39 10.26
CA HIS A 67 -18.29 5.00 9.83
C HIS A 67 -19.39 4.02 10.26
N GLY A 68 -20.33 4.44 11.10
CA GLY A 68 -21.56 3.68 11.37
C GLY A 68 -21.39 2.45 12.25
N ILE A 69 -20.24 2.21 12.87
CA ILE A 69 -20.02 1.06 13.75
C ILE A 69 -19.89 1.56 15.18
N LEU A 70 -20.67 1.01 16.10
CA LEU A 70 -20.54 1.37 17.52
C LEU A 70 -19.21 0.89 18.09
N TRP A 71 -18.72 1.58 19.11
CA TRP A 71 -17.39 1.32 19.63
C TRP A 71 -17.28 -0.06 20.29
N ASP A 72 -18.30 -0.47 21.02
CA ASP A 72 -18.40 -1.76 21.71
C ASP A 72 -18.73 -2.95 20.78
N TYR A 73 -19.05 -2.68 19.52
CA TYR A 73 -19.36 -3.72 18.52
C TYR A 73 -18.10 -4.34 17.91
N GLY A 74 -18.24 -5.50 17.27
CA GLY A 74 -17.17 -6.13 16.52
C GLY A 74 -16.98 -7.61 16.84
N ALA A 75 -16.54 -8.35 15.83
CA ALA A 75 -16.37 -9.80 15.93
C ALA A 75 -14.94 -10.19 16.32
N SER A 76 -13.95 -9.36 15.99
CA SER A 76 -12.53 -9.73 16.08
C SER A 76 -11.85 -9.12 17.31
N PRO A 77 -11.03 -9.86 18.06
CA PRO A 77 -10.17 -9.27 19.09
C PRO A 77 -9.13 -8.34 18.45
N TYR A 78 -8.72 -7.28 19.16
CA TYR A 78 -7.82 -6.27 18.58
C TYR A 78 -6.39 -6.82 18.36
N GLU A 79 -5.95 -7.78 19.14
CA GLU A 79 -4.65 -8.43 19.01
C GLU A 79 -4.48 -9.12 17.64
N LEU A 80 -5.61 -9.53 17.03
CA LEU A 80 -5.61 -10.09 15.67
C LEU A 80 -5.14 -9.06 14.64
N PHE A 81 -5.44 -7.77 14.82
CA PHE A 81 -4.98 -6.70 13.94
C PHE A 81 -3.44 -6.68 13.87
N GLU A 82 -2.77 -6.72 15.02
CA GLU A 82 -1.31 -6.68 15.09
C GLU A 82 -0.68 -7.92 14.45
N GLN A 83 -1.27 -9.10 14.67
CA GLN A 83 -0.82 -10.34 14.05
C GLN A 83 -0.98 -10.31 12.53
N LYS A 84 -2.13 -9.84 12.03
CA LYS A 84 -2.42 -9.73 10.61
C LYS A 84 -1.55 -8.70 9.92
N LEU A 85 -1.33 -7.54 10.55
CA LEU A 85 -0.47 -6.50 10.01
C LEU A 85 0.95 -7.01 9.79
N LYS A 86 1.53 -7.74 10.76
CA LYS A 86 2.84 -8.39 10.60
C LYS A 86 2.87 -9.34 9.42
N SER A 87 1.84 -10.17 9.26
CA SER A 87 1.73 -11.09 8.13
C SER A 87 1.63 -10.36 6.80
N TRP A 88 0.83 -9.29 6.71
CA TRP A 88 0.70 -8.49 5.49
C TRP A 88 2.01 -7.81 5.12
N VAL A 89 2.71 -7.21 6.09
CA VAL A 89 4.02 -6.57 5.90
C VAL A 89 5.04 -7.57 5.34
N GLN A 90 5.14 -8.76 5.95
CA GLN A 90 6.12 -9.78 5.53
C GLN A 90 5.91 -10.30 4.10
N ASN A 91 4.67 -10.30 3.61
CA ASN A 91 4.32 -10.94 2.34
C ASN A 91 4.07 -9.95 1.20
N SER A 92 4.26 -8.65 1.43
CA SER A 92 3.88 -7.59 0.48
C SER A 92 5.06 -6.79 -0.05
N HIS A 93 4.93 -6.32 -1.29
CA HIS A 93 5.86 -5.40 -1.94
C HIS A 93 5.36 -3.97 -1.82
N TYR A 94 4.05 -3.75 -1.92
CA TYR A 94 3.43 -2.44 -1.71
C TYR A 94 2.10 -2.56 -0.98
N PHE A 95 1.80 -1.52 -0.22
CA PHE A 95 0.45 -1.19 0.21
C PHE A 95 -0.05 0.01 -0.59
N TYR A 96 -1.27 -0.10 -1.13
CA TYR A 96 -1.97 0.99 -1.78
C TYR A 96 -3.08 1.46 -0.85
N VAL A 97 -3.12 2.76 -0.57
CA VAL A 97 -4.14 3.41 0.26
C VAL A 97 -4.64 4.66 -0.44
N LEU A 98 -5.81 5.14 -0.03
CA LEU A 98 -6.34 6.40 -0.53
C LEU A 98 -6.10 7.55 0.46
N GLY A 99 -5.30 8.53 0.06
CA GLY A 99 -5.07 9.79 0.74
C GLY A 99 -3.85 9.78 1.66
N ALA A 100 -3.11 10.89 1.62
CA ALA A 100 -1.85 11.08 2.34
C ALA A 100 -1.94 10.87 3.86
N GLN A 101 -3.10 11.09 4.49
CA GLN A 101 -3.28 10.85 5.92
C GLN A 101 -3.18 9.35 6.27
N LYS A 102 -3.83 8.49 5.48
CA LYS A 102 -3.77 7.03 5.67
C LYS A 102 -2.39 6.49 5.33
N GLN A 103 -1.77 7.03 4.28
CA GLN A 103 -0.40 6.70 3.90
C GLN A 103 0.56 6.94 5.08
N LYS A 104 0.63 8.18 5.57
CA LYS A 104 1.53 8.56 6.67
C LYS A 104 1.27 7.76 7.94
N TRP A 105 0.01 7.51 8.28
CA TRP A 105 -0.35 6.73 9.45
C TRP A 105 0.14 5.28 9.32
N LEU A 106 -0.08 4.64 8.17
CA LEU A 106 0.30 3.25 7.95
C LEU A 106 1.81 3.09 7.89
N GLU A 107 2.53 4.00 7.20
CA GLU A 107 3.99 4.06 7.17
C GLU A 107 4.60 4.14 8.58
N THR A 108 4.02 5.00 9.43
CA THR A 108 4.45 5.13 10.82
C THR A 108 4.20 3.85 11.60
N LEU A 109 3.03 3.22 11.41
CA LEU A 109 2.64 2.01 12.13
C LEU A 109 3.52 0.80 11.76
N ILE A 110 3.94 0.68 10.50
CA ILE A 110 4.78 -0.43 10.03
C ILE A 110 6.26 -0.07 9.98
N GLU A 111 6.66 1.07 10.55
CA GLU A 111 8.05 1.55 10.60
C GLU A 111 8.72 1.60 9.21
N ASN A 112 7.94 1.96 8.17
CA ASN A 112 8.38 1.96 6.77
C ASN A 112 8.89 0.61 6.24
N ALA A 113 8.49 -0.51 6.86
CA ALA A 113 8.92 -1.84 6.45
C ALA A 113 8.47 -2.24 5.03
N VAL A 114 7.37 -1.67 4.55
CA VAL A 114 6.85 -1.84 3.18
C VAL A 114 6.48 -0.45 2.64
N PRO A 115 6.80 -0.13 1.38
CA PRO A 115 6.36 1.11 0.77
C PRO A 115 4.83 1.23 0.71
N VAL A 116 4.32 2.41 1.09
CA VAL A 116 2.89 2.74 1.03
C VAL A 116 2.66 3.78 -0.06
N ILE A 117 1.85 3.45 -1.05
CA ILE A 117 1.54 4.27 -2.22
C ILE A 117 0.19 4.94 -2.00
N ASP A 118 0.15 6.27 -2.14
CA ASP A 118 -1.09 7.04 -2.15
C ASP A 118 -1.71 7.02 -3.55
N MET A 119 -2.85 6.36 -3.66
CA MET A 119 -3.61 6.26 -4.90
C MET A 119 -4.17 7.61 -5.36
N GLU A 120 -4.38 8.57 -4.46
CA GLU A 120 -4.86 9.92 -4.81
C GLU A 120 -3.80 10.70 -5.63
N GLN A 121 -2.52 10.35 -5.47
CA GLN A 121 -1.40 10.94 -6.23
C GLN A 121 -1.17 10.22 -7.57
N MET A 122 -1.84 9.11 -7.84
CA MET A 122 -1.71 8.40 -9.10
C MET A 122 -2.54 9.09 -10.18
N ARG A 123 -1.99 9.14 -11.40
CA ARG A 123 -2.71 9.62 -12.58
C ARG A 123 -4.05 8.88 -12.75
N PHE A 124 -5.03 9.58 -13.33
CA PHE A 124 -6.40 9.08 -13.59
C PHE A 124 -7.28 8.90 -12.35
N TYR A 125 -6.75 9.13 -11.15
CA TYR A 125 -7.57 9.19 -9.97
C TYR A 125 -8.46 10.43 -10.03
N SER A 126 -9.76 10.20 -9.89
CA SER A 126 -10.73 11.24 -9.53
C SER A 126 -11.82 10.58 -8.69
N PRO A 127 -12.40 11.29 -7.70
CA PRO A 127 -13.50 10.75 -6.91
C PRO A 127 -14.66 10.24 -7.77
N ASP A 128 -14.99 10.97 -8.84
CA ASP A 128 -16.07 10.64 -9.77
C ASP A 128 -15.87 9.25 -10.42
N ASN A 129 -14.66 8.96 -10.91
CA ASN A 129 -14.36 7.69 -11.58
C ASN A 129 -14.27 6.50 -10.62
N VAL A 130 -14.29 6.70 -9.30
CA VAL A 130 -14.30 5.63 -8.29
C VAL A 130 -15.72 5.34 -7.83
N GLU A 131 -16.57 6.37 -7.77
CA GLU A 131 -17.97 6.24 -7.36
C GLU A 131 -18.86 5.57 -8.42
N ASP A 132 -18.44 5.57 -9.68
CA ASP A 132 -19.14 4.92 -10.80
C ASP A 132 -19.24 3.39 -10.67
N PHE A 133 -18.45 2.77 -9.79
CA PHE A 133 -18.48 1.32 -9.60
C PHE A 133 -19.58 0.87 -8.64
N ALA A 134 -20.35 -0.12 -9.08
CA ALA A 134 -21.47 -0.67 -8.32
C ALA A 134 -21.03 -1.10 -6.91
N LYS A 135 -21.65 -0.51 -5.88
CA LYS A 135 -21.31 -0.81 -4.49
C LYS A 135 -21.71 -2.24 -4.15
N VAL A 136 -20.69 -3.05 -3.90
CA VAL A 136 -20.86 -4.39 -3.35
C VAL A 136 -21.50 -4.29 -1.97
N ARG A 137 -22.40 -5.22 -1.66
CA ARG A 137 -22.97 -5.30 -0.32
C ARG A 137 -21.89 -5.76 0.67
N CYS A 138 -21.67 -4.97 1.72
CA CYS A 138 -20.81 -5.36 2.81
C CYS A 138 -21.30 -6.68 3.47
N PRO A 139 -20.43 -7.70 3.65
CA PRO A 139 -20.81 -8.97 4.27
C PRO A 139 -21.29 -8.83 5.72
N ILE A 140 -20.69 -7.90 6.45
CA ILE A 140 -20.89 -7.71 7.88
C ILE A 140 -21.75 -6.46 8.18
N ARG A 141 -22.71 -6.20 7.29
CA ARG A 141 -23.61 -5.03 7.35
C ARG A 141 -24.38 -4.96 8.67
N GLU A 142 -24.53 -6.05 9.42
CA GLU A 142 -25.15 -6.04 10.74
C GLU A 142 -24.42 -5.15 11.76
N PHE A 143 -23.11 -4.92 11.61
CA PHE A 143 -22.36 -3.99 12.46
C PHE A 143 -22.49 -2.53 12.03
N HIS A 144 -22.97 -2.27 10.80
CA HIS A 144 -23.23 -0.91 10.33
C HIS A 144 -24.61 -0.43 10.78
N SER A 145 -24.65 0.81 11.26
CA SER A 145 -25.88 1.49 11.60
C SER A 145 -26.76 1.58 10.36
N LYS A 146 -28.09 1.52 10.54
CA LYS A 146 -29.06 1.60 9.44
C LYS A 146 -29.10 2.99 8.75
N ARG A 147 -28.25 3.93 9.15
CA ARG A 147 -28.20 5.29 8.59
C ARG A 147 -27.51 5.25 7.22
N ARG A 148 -28.03 6.02 6.27
CA ARG A 148 -27.77 5.88 4.82
C ARG A 148 -26.37 6.30 4.33
N GLN A 149 -25.43 6.68 5.20
CA GLN A 149 -24.15 7.30 4.79
C GLN A 149 -22.99 6.94 5.73
N CYS A 150 -22.77 5.64 5.96
CA CYS A 150 -21.64 5.19 6.76
C CYS A 150 -20.47 4.82 5.84
N ALA A 151 -19.28 5.36 6.11
CA ALA A 151 -18.05 4.94 5.46
C ALA A 151 -17.74 3.49 5.85
N CYS A 152 -17.62 2.62 4.85
CA CYS A 152 -17.39 1.18 5.02
C CYS A 152 -16.07 0.83 4.36
N ALA A 153 -15.10 0.36 5.15
CA ALA A 153 -13.77 0.04 4.64
C ALA A 153 -13.80 -1.02 3.52
N PHE A 154 -14.69 -2.01 3.66
CA PHE A 154 -14.88 -3.03 2.62
C PHE A 154 -15.36 -2.42 1.30
N GLN A 155 -16.37 -1.56 1.33
CA GLN A 155 -16.90 -0.96 0.11
C GLN A 155 -15.86 -0.06 -0.56
N ASN A 156 -15.15 0.74 0.23
CA ASN A 156 -14.08 1.60 -0.27
C ASN A 156 -12.95 0.78 -0.92
N ALA A 157 -12.45 -0.25 -0.23
CA ALA A 157 -11.37 -1.08 -0.76
C ALA A 157 -11.77 -1.80 -2.06
N GLN A 158 -13.02 -2.26 -2.17
CA GLN A 158 -13.56 -2.87 -3.39
C GLN A 158 -13.63 -1.86 -4.55
N GLN A 159 -14.10 -0.64 -4.29
CA GLN A 159 -14.12 0.42 -5.31
C GLN A 159 -12.70 0.80 -5.75
N LEU A 160 -11.77 0.92 -4.81
CA LEU A 160 -10.36 1.18 -5.09
C LEU A 160 -9.72 0.04 -5.91
N LYS A 161 -10.02 -1.22 -5.59
CA LYS A 161 -9.56 -2.36 -6.41
C LYS A 161 -10.13 -2.30 -7.81
N HIS A 162 -11.42 -2.04 -7.95
CA HIS A 162 -12.03 -1.97 -9.28
C HIS A 162 -11.42 -0.84 -10.11
N TRP A 163 -11.26 0.35 -9.52
CA TRP A 163 -10.56 1.47 -10.17
C TRP A 163 -9.12 1.08 -10.54
N PHE A 164 -8.36 0.50 -9.62
CA PHE A 164 -6.96 0.14 -9.86
C PHE A 164 -6.84 -0.84 -11.04
N MET A 165 -7.74 -1.82 -11.10
CA MET A 165 -7.74 -2.83 -12.15
C MET A 165 -8.11 -2.26 -13.53
N GLU A 166 -9.04 -1.31 -13.58
CA GLU A 166 -9.45 -0.62 -14.82
C GLU A 166 -8.31 0.20 -15.43
N TYR A 167 -7.56 0.94 -14.60
CA TYR A 167 -6.57 1.92 -15.08
C TYR A 167 -5.13 1.41 -15.07
N TRP A 168 -4.76 0.53 -14.14
CA TRP A 168 -3.37 0.12 -13.93
C TRP A 168 -3.13 -1.38 -14.16
N SER A 169 -4.19 -2.20 -14.12
CA SER A 169 -4.12 -3.66 -14.28
C SER A 169 -3.20 -4.36 -13.26
N VAL A 170 -3.18 -5.68 -13.31
CA VAL A 170 -2.25 -6.52 -12.52
C VAL A 170 -0.85 -6.53 -13.15
N LYS A 171 -0.78 -6.35 -14.47
CA LYS A 171 0.47 -6.43 -15.21
C LYS A 171 1.30 -5.17 -14.98
N PRO A 172 2.59 -5.30 -14.65
CA PRO A 172 3.52 -4.18 -14.64
C PRO A 172 3.48 -3.43 -15.98
N SER A 173 3.58 -2.11 -15.93
CA SER A 173 3.62 -1.22 -17.09
C SER A 173 4.55 -0.04 -16.82
N TYR A 174 5.11 0.54 -17.88
CA TYR A 174 5.97 1.72 -17.77
C TYR A 174 5.28 2.84 -16.99
N GLU A 175 4.02 3.14 -17.32
CA GLU A 175 3.27 4.21 -16.68
C GLU A 175 3.08 3.94 -15.18
N LYS A 176 2.76 2.71 -14.78
CA LYS A 176 2.59 2.34 -13.37
C LYS A 176 3.91 2.49 -12.63
N SER A 177 4.99 1.97 -13.19
CA SER A 177 6.33 2.04 -12.60
C SER A 177 6.80 3.48 -12.40
N VAL A 178 6.51 4.37 -13.37
CA VAL A 178 6.82 5.80 -13.26
C VAL A 178 6.05 6.46 -12.12
N GLN A 179 4.75 6.15 -11.94
CA GLN A 179 3.97 6.69 -10.82
C GLN A 179 4.49 6.21 -9.47
N ILE A 180 4.83 4.92 -9.36
CA ILE A 180 5.43 4.35 -8.15
C ILE A 180 6.77 5.06 -7.86
N PHE A 181 7.63 5.21 -8.88
CA PHE A 181 8.90 5.90 -8.70
C PHE A 181 8.72 7.34 -8.24
N TYR A 182 7.76 8.10 -8.76
CA TYR A 182 7.55 9.49 -8.32
C TYR A 182 7.15 9.60 -6.85
N GLN A 183 6.49 8.58 -6.28
CA GLN A 183 6.15 8.56 -4.88
C GLN A 183 7.30 8.08 -3.99
N LEU A 184 8.07 7.09 -4.45
CA LEU A 184 9.16 6.49 -3.66
C LEU A 184 10.50 7.22 -3.80
N ALA A 185 10.73 7.83 -4.96
CA ALA A 185 11.97 8.48 -5.41
C ALA A 185 13.23 7.59 -5.28
N ASP A 186 13.05 6.27 -5.19
CA ASP A 186 14.10 5.32 -4.87
C ASP A 186 13.81 3.95 -5.50
N LEU A 187 14.59 3.57 -6.51
CA LEU A 187 14.51 2.27 -7.19
C LEU A 187 14.71 1.11 -6.22
N ARG A 188 15.50 1.29 -5.13
CA ARG A 188 15.74 0.22 -4.15
C ARG A 188 14.49 -0.15 -3.35
N LYS A 189 13.47 0.71 -3.38
CA LYS A 189 12.18 0.49 -2.73
C LYS A 189 11.12 -0.06 -3.69
N MET A 190 11.45 -0.21 -4.97
CA MET A 190 10.54 -0.75 -5.98
C MET A 190 10.70 -2.27 -6.10
N ASP A 191 9.61 -2.95 -6.44
CA ASP A 191 9.63 -4.34 -6.88
C ASP A 191 10.44 -4.45 -8.19
N PRO A 192 11.34 -5.45 -8.31
CA PRO A 192 12.11 -5.67 -9.53
C PRO A 192 11.27 -5.72 -10.81
N VAL A 193 10.03 -6.22 -10.75
CA VAL A 193 9.17 -6.28 -11.96
C VAL A 193 8.75 -4.90 -12.44
N ASP A 194 8.60 -3.93 -11.53
CA ASP A 194 8.28 -2.55 -11.90
C ASP A 194 9.54 -1.81 -12.36
N ILE A 195 10.70 -2.05 -11.74
CA ILE A 195 11.99 -1.50 -12.19
C ILE A 195 12.26 -1.91 -13.64
N ALA A 196 12.04 -3.19 -13.98
CA ALA A 196 12.25 -3.72 -15.32
C ALA A 196 11.37 -3.08 -16.40
N CYS A 197 10.28 -2.39 -16.00
CA CYS A 197 9.38 -1.69 -16.92
C CYS A 197 9.82 -0.25 -17.21
N LEU A 198 10.79 0.31 -16.49
CA LEU A 198 11.32 1.65 -16.75
C LEU A 198 12.26 1.62 -17.98
N ASP A 199 12.31 2.73 -18.74
CA ASP A 199 13.21 2.86 -19.89
C ASP A 199 14.54 3.54 -19.52
N ASP A 200 15.50 3.48 -20.43
CA ASP A 200 16.84 4.04 -20.21
C ASP A 200 16.80 5.55 -20.05
N HIS A 201 15.95 6.25 -20.81
CA HIS A 201 15.79 7.69 -20.72
C HIS A 201 15.34 8.13 -19.32
N PHE A 202 14.34 7.47 -18.76
CA PHE A 202 13.82 7.74 -17.44
C PHE A 202 14.87 7.47 -16.37
N ILE A 203 15.49 6.28 -16.40
CA ILE A 203 16.49 5.88 -15.41
C ILE A 203 17.69 6.84 -15.42
N LEU A 204 18.24 7.16 -16.60
CA LEU A 204 19.37 8.09 -16.74
C LEU A 204 19.03 9.51 -16.27
N ARG A 205 17.76 9.92 -16.42
CA ARG A 205 17.32 11.26 -16.04
C ARG A 205 17.03 11.39 -14.55
N PHE A 206 16.39 10.39 -13.94
CA PHE A 206 15.82 10.52 -12.59
C PHE A 206 16.48 9.62 -11.54
N ALA A 207 17.17 8.57 -11.95
CA ALA A 207 17.67 7.53 -11.04
C ALA A 207 19.09 7.04 -11.36
N LYS A 208 19.87 7.80 -12.13
CA LYS A 208 21.21 7.37 -12.59
C LYS A 208 22.16 6.97 -11.47
N ASP A 209 22.07 7.67 -10.33
CA ASP A 209 22.94 7.44 -9.18
C ASP A 209 22.52 6.20 -8.37
N GLN A 210 21.38 5.59 -8.72
CA GLN A 210 20.85 4.38 -8.09
C GLN A 210 21.09 3.12 -8.92
N ILE A 211 21.50 3.26 -10.20
CA ILE A 211 21.69 2.15 -11.16
C ILE A 211 22.56 1.03 -10.58
N CYS A 212 23.65 1.35 -9.90
CA CYS A 212 24.56 0.34 -9.36
C CYS A 212 23.94 -0.50 -8.24
N HIS A 213 22.96 0.05 -7.51
CA HIS A 213 22.27 -0.63 -6.41
C HIS A 213 21.20 -1.58 -6.89
N VAL A 214 20.65 -1.34 -8.08
CA VAL A 214 19.54 -2.12 -8.65
C VAL A 214 19.92 -2.79 -9.98
N TRP A 215 21.22 -3.00 -10.23
CA TRP A 215 21.71 -3.46 -11.52
C TRP A 215 21.09 -4.80 -11.93
N HIS A 216 20.89 -5.71 -10.97
CA HIS A 216 20.39 -7.05 -11.23
C HIS A 216 18.88 -7.09 -11.45
N GLU A 217 18.18 -6.05 -11.01
CA GLU A 217 16.75 -5.83 -11.17
C GLU A 217 16.40 -5.13 -12.50
N LEU A 218 17.39 -4.51 -13.16
CA LEU A 218 17.19 -3.93 -14.49
C LEU A 218 16.88 -5.02 -15.54
N SER A 219 16.10 -4.67 -16.56
CA SER A 219 15.86 -5.56 -17.70
C SER A 219 17.16 -5.88 -18.45
N ILE A 220 17.21 -7.03 -19.15
CA ILE A 220 18.39 -7.45 -19.92
C ILE A 220 18.77 -6.39 -20.97
N ASP A 221 17.77 -5.78 -21.61
CA ASP A 221 18.00 -4.73 -22.61
C ASP A 221 18.68 -3.50 -21.99
N LEU A 222 18.30 -3.11 -20.77
CA LEU A 222 18.95 -2.03 -20.03
C LEU A 222 20.35 -2.39 -19.57
N GLN A 223 20.57 -3.62 -19.12
CA GLN A 223 21.90 -4.09 -18.72
C GLN A 223 22.90 -4.12 -19.87
N ASN A 224 22.42 -4.30 -21.11
CA ASN A 224 23.22 -4.26 -22.34
C ASN A 224 23.32 -2.85 -22.97
N ASN A 225 22.64 -1.85 -22.41
CA ASN A 225 22.67 -0.49 -22.94
C ASN A 225 23.99 0.20 -22.55
N GLU A 226 24.79 0.58 -23.54
CA GLU A 226 26.11 1.20 -23.35
C GLU A 226 26.07 2.42 -22.42
N LYS A 227 25.03 3.26 -22.51
CA LYS A 227 24.89 4.46 -21.66
C LYS A 227 24.63 4.10 -20.20
N ILE A 228 23.89 3.02 -19.95
CA ILE A 228 23.56 2.54 -18.59
C ILE A 228 24.79 1.85 -18.00
N MET A 229 25.55 1.11 -18.80
CA MET A 229 26.78 0.43 -18.38
C MET A 229 27.83 1.39 -17.81
N ASP A 230 27.90 2.63 -18.30
CA ASP A 230 28.80 3.66 -17.74
C ASP A 230 28.52 3.98 -16.26
N TYR A 231 27.31 3.69 -15.78
CA TYR A 231 26.88 3.86 -14.39
C TYR A 231 26.94 2.55 -13.59
N LYS A 232 27.44 1.47 -14.20
CA LYS A 232 27.81 0.24 -13.47
C LYS A 232 29.18 0.44 -12.83
N PHE A 233 29.20 0.90 -11.58
CA PHE A 233 30.42 1.01 -10.80
C PHE A 233 30.38 0.11 -9.57
N CYS A 234 31.54 -0.48 -9.26
CA CYS A 234 31.73 -1.18 -8.00
C CYS A 234 31.89 -0.11 -6.90
N VAL A 235 31.07 -0.16 -5.85
CA VAL A 235 31.17 0.77 -4.71
C VAL A 235 32.58 0.75 -4.08
N LYS A 236 33.30 -0.39 -4.19
CA LYS A 236 34.68 -0.53 -3.71
C LYS A 236 35.76 -0.12 -4.71
N HIS A 237 35.47 -0.19 -6.01
CA HIS A 237 36.43 0.05 -7.07
C HIS A 237 35.83 1.07 -8.03
N HIS A 238 36.04 2.35 -7.72
CA HIS A 238 35.65 3.46 -8.59
C HIS A 238 36.21 3.24 -10.01
N LYS A 239 35.30 3.00 -10.96
CA LYS A 239 35.51 2.79 -12.41
C LYS A 239 36.58 1.75 -12.81
N GLY A 240 36.12 0.68 -13.46
CA GLY A 240 36.92 -0.09 -14.42
C GLY A 240 37.89 -1.14 -13.87
N GLY A 241 37.82 -1.48 -12.58
CA GLY A 241 38.79 -2.38 -11.95
C GLY A 241 38.26 -3.66 -11.28
N CYS A 242 36.95 -3.88 -11.19
CA CYS A 242 36.44 -5.12 -10.58
C CYS A 242 36.42 -6.24 -11.63
N VAL A 243 37.34 -7.20 -11.48
CA VAL A 243 37.50 -8.36 -12.37
C VAL A 243 36.54 -9.49 -11.97
N ASP A 244 35.97 -9.41 -10.76
CA ASP A 244 35.13 -10.45 -10.19
C ASP A 244 33.97 -9.84 -9.37
N TRP A 245 32.87 -9.56 -10.08
CA TRP A 245 31.73 -8.79 -9.56
C TRP A 245 30.94 -9.55 -8.48
N ASP A 246 30.98 -10.88 -8.51
CA ASP A 246 30.36 -11.74 -7.50
C ASP A 246 31.15 -11.75 -6.18
N ILE A 247 32.46 -11.44 -6.22
CA ILE A 247 33.35 -11.41 -5.05
C ILE A 247 33.43 -10.00 -4.44
N CYS A 248 33.31 -8.95 -5.25
CA CYS A 248 33.42 -7.57 -4.76
C CYS A 248 32.38 -7.24 -3.68
N GLY A 249 31.24 -7.96 -3.61
CA GLY A 249 30.25 -7.85 -2.56
C GLY A 249 29.55 -6.49 -2.58
N ILE A 250 28.25 -6.50 -2.81
CA ILE A 250 27.38 -5.32 -2.66
C ILE A 250 27.34 -5.01 -1.15
N TYR A 251 28.33 -4.28 -0.64
CA TYR A 251 28.29 -3.81 0.75
C TYR A 251 27.48 -2.53 0.79
N ILE A 252 26.31 -2.64 1.42
CA ILE A 252 25.46 -1.54 1.84
C ILE A 252 26.27 -0.71 2.84
N VAL A 253 26.60 0.53 2.48
CA VAL A 253 27.08 1.52 3.44
C VAL A 253 25.84 2.22 3.96
N PHE A 254 25.56 2.07 5.26
CA PHE A 254 24.48 2.74 5.98
C PHE A 254 24.69 4.25 6.03
#